data_AF-A0AAV3Y9F0-F1
#
_entry.id   AF-A0AAV3Y9F0-F1
#
_cell.length_a   1.000
_cell.length_b   1.000
_cell.length_c   1.000
_cell.angle_alpha   90.00
_cell.angle_beta   90.00
_cell.angle_gamma   90.00
#
_symmetry.space_group_name_H-M   'P 1'
#
loop_
_entity.id
_entity.type
_entity.pdbx_description
1 polymer ?
#
loop_
_entity_poly.entity_id
_entity_poly.type
_entity_poly.pdbx_seq_one_letter_code
_entity_poly.pdbx_strand_id
1 'polypeptide(L)'
;CVPRDEGISVTSSPPQLKFKPSVYGHEKALPKKLDSFVAGHRLGDPCEFGLVGMLSTCDTHSVEDRIGSQTARDCRLAMGLTMTFSWLAAQAANQGFSHLIDLTYPLTSQTILTDGCVFSFLAYQLNTLELWKDDEANTMVNLCWHSKEMPLYHSVENGKVCVITI
;
A
#
# COMPACT_ATOMS: atom_id res chain seq x y z
N CYS A 1 -7.39 8.90 -10.46
CA CYS A 1 -8.27 7.78 -10.12
C CYS A 1 -9.10 7.42 -11.34
N VAL A 2 -9.56 6.19 -11.42
CA VAL A 2 -10.55 5.74 -12.41
C VAL A 2 -11.89 5.53 -11.70
N PRO A 3 -13.03 5.60 -12.41
CA PRO A 3 -14.32 5.26 -11.80
C PRO A 3 -14.28 3.86 -11.17
N ARG A 4 -14.98 3.70 -10.03
CA ARG A 4 -14.99 2.44 -9.26
C ARG A 4 -15.59 1.29 -10.04
N ASP A 5 -16.67 1.54 -10.77
CA ASP A 5 -17.47 0.50 -11.42
C ASP A 5 -17.08 0.30 -12.89
N GLU A 6 -16.01 0.94 -13.38
CA GLU A 6 -15.61 0.88 -14.79
C GLU A 6 -14.15 0.46 -15.00
N GLY A 7 -13.92 -0.14 -16.17
CA GLY A 7 -12.58 -0.42 -16.68
C GLY A 7 -11.80 -1.42 -15.83
N ILE A 8 -10.57 -1.04 -15.48
CA ILE A 8 -9.61 -1.93 -14.80
C ILE A 8 -10.04 -2.33 -13.39
N SER A 9 -10.99 -1.62 -12.77
CA SER A 9 -11.50 -1.89 -11.42
C SER A 9 -12.32 -3.19 -11.33
N VAL A 10 -12.86 -3.68 -12.45
CA VAL A 10 -13.72 -4.89 -12.50
C VAL A 10 -13.21 -5.95 -13.48
N THR A 11 -12.35 -5.58 -14.42
CA THR A 11 -11.85 -6.49 -15.48
C THR A 11 -10.48 -7.09 -15.17
N SER A 12 -9.74 -6.53 -14.22
CA SER A 12 -8.40 -7.04 -13.90
C SER A 12 -8.49 -8.28 -13.02
N SER A 13 -7.72 -9.31 -13.36
CA SER A 13 -7.52 -10.47 -12.49
C SER A 13 -6.39 -10.16 -11.48
N PRO A 14 -6.63 -10.31 -10.16
CA PRO A 14 -5.54 -10.28 -9.19
C PRO A 14 -4.61 -11.50 -9.36
N PRO A 15 -3.38 -11.44 -8.84
CA PRO A 15 -2.47 -12.58 -8.88
C PRO A 15 -3.01 -13.73 -8.03
N GLN A 16 -3.04 -14.93 -8.63
CA GLN A 16 -3.55 -16.13 -7.98
C GLN A 16 -2.43 -16.89 -7.27
N LEU A 17 -2.60 -17.14 -5.97
CA LEU A 17 -1.67 -17.94 -5.17
C LEU A 17 -2.05 -19.42 -5.25
N LYS A 18 -1.09 -20.25 -5.66
CA LYS A 18 -1.30 -21.71 -5.81
C LYS A 18 -1.40 -22.45 -4.48
N PHE A 19 -0.80 -21.89 -3.43
CA PHE A 19 -0.68 -22.54 -2.13
C PHE A 19 -1.29 -21.68 -1.03
N LYS A 20 -1.59 -22.30 0.11
CA LYS A 20 -2.10 -21.59 1.29
C LYS A 20 -1.05 -20.58 1.79
N PRO A 21 -1.45 -19.44 2.39
CA PRO A 21 -0.54 -18.45 2.97
C PRO A 21 0.53 -19.03 3.90
N SER A 22 0.21 -20.11 4.64
CA SER A 22 1.15 -20.80 5.52
C SER A 22 2.38 -21.37 4.82
N VAL A 23 2.28 -21.70 3.53
CA VAL A 23 3.42 -22.17 2.73
C VAL A 23 4.42 -21.05 2.46
N TYR A 24 3.96 -19.79 2.44
CA TYR A 24 4.80 -18.61 2.26
C TYR A 24 5.32 -18.05 3.60
N GLY A 25 5.14 -18.78 4.71
CA GLY A 25 5.64 -18.37 6.03
C GLY A 25 4.68 -17.52 6.84
N HIS A 26 3.43 -17.33 6.41
CA HIS A 26 2.41 -16.71 7.26
C HIS A 26 1.94 -17.69 8.33
N GLU A 27 2.37 -17.46 9.57
CA GLU A 27 1.85 -18.21 10.71
C GLU A 27 0.36 -17.93 10.91
N LYS A 28 -0.35 -18.88 11.53
CA LYS A 28 -1.74 -18.63 11.94
C LYS A 28 -1.76 -17.44 12.89
N ALA A 29 -2.63 -16.47 12.63
CA ALA A 29 -2.81 -15.30 13.48
C ALA A 29 -2.90 -15.72 14.95
N LEU A 30 -2.08 -15.09 15.80
CA LEU A 30 -2.18 -15.24 17.24
C LEU A 30 -3.63 -14.93 17.69
N PRO A 31 -4.17 -15.59 18.72
CA PRO A 31 -5.56 -15.42 19.15
C PRO A 31 -5.89 -14.01 19.68
N LYS A 32 -4.93 -13.10 19.76
CA LYS A 32 -5.17 -11.70 20.09
C LYS A 32 -5.86 -11.02 18.90
N LYS A 33 -7.16 -10.79 19.06
CA LYS A 33 -7.90 -9.83 18.24
C LYS A 33 -7.22 -8.46 18.35
N LEU A 34 -6.78 -7.94 17.21
CA LEU A 34 -6.52 -6.52 17.04
C LEU A 34 -7.88 -5.88 16.73
N ASP A 35 -8.48 -5.24 17.74
CA ASP A 35 -9.84 -4.67 17.64
C ASP A 35 -9.85 -3.17 17.26
N SER A 36 -8.76 -2.64 16.68
CA SER A 36 -8.65 -1.20 16.39
C SER A 36 -8.30 -0.91 14.93
N PHE A 37 -9.20 -0.20 14.24
CA PHE A 37 -8.89 0.53 13.02
C PHE A 37 -8.57 1.98 13.39
N VAL A 38 -7.36 2.46 13.06
CA VAL A 38 -6.92 3.81 13.43
C VAL A 38 -6.36 4.50 12.20
N ALA A 39 -7.04 5.54 11.72
CA ALA A 39 -6.61 6.34 10.57
C ALA A 39 -5.56 7.42 10.92
N GLY A 40 -5.20 7.54 12.20
CA GLY A 40 -4.27 8.56 12.73
C GLY A 40 -4.96 9.79 13.33
N HIS A 41 -6.29 9.83 13.33
CA HIS A 41 -7.10 10.89 13.93
C HIS A 41 -8.31 10.30 14.68
N ARG A 42 -9.02 11.14 15.43
CA ARG A 42 -10.29 10.77 16.09
C ARG A 42 -11.46 10.98 15.11
N LEU A 43 -12.54 10.22 15.28
CA LEU A 43 -13.77 10.42 14.53
C LEU A 43 -14.29 11.87 14.70
N GLY A 44 -14.66 12.54 13.61
CA GLY A 44 -15.12 13.93 13.61
C GLY A 44 -14.01 14.98 13.54
N ASP A 45 -12.75 14.57 13.39
CA ASP A 45 -11.67 15.48 12.99
C ASP A 45 -12.00 16.08 11.61
N PRO A 46 -11.82 17.38 11.33
CA PRO A 46 -12.07 17.93 9.99
C PRO A 46 -11.17 17.32 8.90
N CYS A 47 -10.03 16.73 9.27
CA CYS A 47 -9.03 16.16 8.37
C CYS A 47 -9.15 14.62 8.32
N GLU A 48 -10.33 14.09 7.99
CA GLU A 48 -10.59 12.63 7.99
C GLU A 48 -9.91 11.87 6.83
N PHE A 49 -9.48 12.58 5.80
CA PHE A 49 -8.96 11.99 4.57
C PHE A 49 -7.46 12.25 4.40
N GLY A 50 -6.68 11.17 4.46
CA GLY A 50 -5.23 11.20 4.32
C GLY A 50 -4.79 11.24 2.85
N LEU A 51 -4.16 12.33 2.42
CA LEU A 51 -3.76 12.52 1.02
C LEU A 51 -2.46 11.78 0.65
N VAL A 52 -1.40 11.99 1.44
CA VAL A 52 -0.06 11.45 1.18
C VAL A 52 0.53 10.87 2.45
N GLY A 53 0.95 9.61 2.40
CA GLY A 53 1.79 8.96 3.39
C GLY A 53 3.25 8.93 2.96
N MET A 54 4.17 8.91 3.93
CA MET A 54 5.59 8.72 3.68
C MET A 54 6.13 7.62 4.59
N LEU A 55 6.81 6.65 4.00
CA LEU A 55 7.39 5.52 4.69
C LEU A 55 8.90 5.49 4.47
N SER A 56 9.63 5.43 5.58
CA SER A 56 11.08 5.20 5.53
C SER A 56 11.37 3.76 5.13
N THR A 57 12.31 3.58 4.20
CA THR A 57 12.82 2.27 3.78
C THR A 57 14.25 2.01 4.25
N CYS A 58 14.82 2.85 5.12
CA CYS A 58 16.21 2.69 5.59
C CYS A 58 16.49 1.29 6.17
N ASP A 59 15.55 0.75 6.94
CA ASP A 59 15.74 -0.55 7.60
C ASP A 59 15.81 -1.74 6.61
N THR A 60 15.41 -1.51 5.36
CA THR A 60 15.41 -2.53 4.30
C THR A 60 16.77 -2.73 3.64
N HIS A 61 17.78 -1.88 3.91
CA HIS A 61 19.15 -2.08 3.37
C HIS A 61 19.77 -3.38 3.88
N SER A 62 19.61 -3.68 5.18
CA SER A 62 20.09 -4.95 5.77
C SER A 62 19.43 -6.18 5.13
N VAL A 63 18.17 -6.02 4.70
CA VAL A 63 17.44 -7.06 3.99
C VAL A 63 18.03 -7.22 2.60
N GLU A 64 18.22 -6.13 1.86
CA GLU A 64 18.86 -6.12 0.54
C GLU A 64 20.21 -6.84 0.51
N ASP A 65 21.07 -6.57 1.49
CA ASP A 65 22.38 -7.23 1.60
C ASP A 65 22.26 -8.75 1.77
N ARG A 66 21.19 -9.22 2.43
CA ARG A 66 20.99 -10.65 2.77
C ARG A 66 20.26 -11.44 1.69
N ILE A 67 19.24 -10.85 1.06
CA ILE A 67 18.32 -11.57 0.14
C ILE A 67 18.38 -11.06 -1.31
N GLY A 68 19.19 -10.03 -1.57
CA GLY A 68 19.40 -9.44 -2.88
C GLY A 68 18.43 -8.31 -3.23
N SER A 69 18.87 -7.45 -4.17
CA SER A 69 18.17 -6.22 -4.54
C SER A 69 16.78 -6.41 -5.11
N GLN A 70 16.53 -7.45 -5.92
CA GLN A 70 15.19 -7.64 -6.49
C GLN A 70 14.16 -7.93 -5.41
N THR A 71 14.47 -8.88 -4.53
CA THR A 71 13.57 -9.25 -3.43
C THR A 71 13.36 -8.09 -2.45
N ALA A 72 14.41 -7.30 -2.17
CA ALA A 72 14.29 -6.12 -1.32
C ALA A 72 13.35 -5.05 -1.93
N ARG A 73 13.43 -4.81 -3.24
CA ARG A 73 12.47 -3.94 -3.94
C ARG A 73 11.04 -4.43 -3.82
N ASP A 74 10.82 -5.73 -4.00
CA ASP A 74 9.50 -6.34 -3.87
C ASP A 74 8.98 -6.22 -2.42
N CYS A 75 9.86 -6.36 -1.42
CA CYS A 75 9.53 -6.13 -0.01
C CYS A 75 9.13 -4.67 0.27
N ARG A 76 9.85 -3.68 -0.26
CA ARG A 76 9.50 -2.25 -0.13
C ARG A 76 8.15 -1.95 -0.76
N LEU A 77 7.89 -2.48 -1.96
CA LEU A 77 6.60 -2.34 -2.62
C LEU A 77 5.48 -2.98 -1.78
N ALA A 78 5.69 -4.19 -1.26
CA ALA A 78 4.74 -4.87 -0.38
C ALA A 78 4.46 -4.07 0.91
N MET A 79 5.48 -3.45 1.50
CA MET A 79 5.33 -2.53 2.64
C MET A 79 4.45 -1.33 2.28
N GLY A 80 4.72 -0.67 1.15
CA GLY A 80 3.94 0.46 0.66
C GLY A 80 2.48 0.09 0.40
N LEU A 81 2.24 -1.04 -0.28
CA LEU A 81 0.90 -1.57 -0.55
C LEU A 81 0.14 -1.84 0.76
N THR A 82 0.77 -2.54 1.70
CA THR A 82 0.16 -2.93 2.97
C THR A 82 -0.19 -1.71 3.81
N MET A 83 0.72 -0.75 3.92
CA MET A 83 0.50 0.50 4.66
C MET A 83 -0.64 1.31 4.04
N THR A 84 -0.62 1.50 2.72
CA THR A 84 -1.63 2.32 2.03
C THR A 84 -3.01 1.69 2.09
N PHE A 85 -3.10 0.37 1.87
CA PHE A 85 -4.35 -0.37 2.03
C PHE A 85 -4.90 -0.26 3.45
N SER A 86 -4.05 -0.49 4.47
CA SER A 86 -4.47 -0.43 5.88
C SER A 86 -4.96 0.96 6.26
N TRP A 87 -4.30 2.01 5.76
CA TRP A 87 -4.68 3.39 6.04
C TRP A 87 -6.01 3.77 5.40
N LEU A 88 -6.22 3.41 4.13
CA LEU A 88 -7.49 3.62 3.43
C LEU A 88 -8.63 2.79 4.04
N ALA A 89 -8.37 1.56 4.48
CA ALA A 89 -9.35 0.73 5.16
C ALA A 89 -9.79 1.35 6.50
N ALA A 90 -8.85 1.95 7.25
CA ALA A 90 -9.18 2.67 8.47
C ALA A 90 -10.00 3.95 8.20
N GLN A 91 -9.67 4.69 7.14
CA GLN A 91 -10.46 5.85 6.70
C GLN A 91 -11.88 5.43 6.25
N ALA A 92 -11.99 4.33 5.51
CA ALA A 92 -13.29 3.76 5.11
C ALA A 92 -14.14 3.38 6.32
N ALA A 93 -13.53 2.77 7.34
CA ALA A 93 -14.21 2.42 8.59
C ALA A 93 -14.75 3.66 9.33
N ASN A 94 -14.01 4.77 9.33
CA ASN A 94 -14.48 6.03 9.91
C ASN A 94 -15.71 6.59 9.18
N GLN A 95 -15.86 6.31 7.88
CA GLN A 95 -17.03 6.70 7.07
C GLN A 95 -18.19 5.68 7.17
N GLY A 96 -18.06 4.63 7.99
CA GLY A 96 -19.09 3.61 8.18
C GLY A 96 -19.02 2.42 7.22
N PHE A 97 -18.01 2.35 6.35
CA PHE A 97 -17.79 1.19 5.48
C PHE A 97 -17.10 0.05 6.24
N SER A 98 -17.30 -1.18 5.77
CA SER A 98 -16.69 -2.38 6.33
C SER A 98 -16.66 -3.51 5.30
N HIS A 99 -16.13 -4.67 5.68
CA HIS A 99 -16.19 -5.89 4.86
C HIS A 99 -17.62 -6.42 4.63
N LEU A 100 -18.63 -5.91 5.36
CA LEU A 100 -20.05 -6.23 5.17
C LEU A 100 -20.83 -5.10 4.48
N ILE A 101 -20.32 -3.86 4.55
CA ILE A 101 -20.93 -2.66 3.99
C ILE A 101 -19.87 -2.02 3.09
N ASP A 102 -19.83 -2.44 1.83
CA ASP A 102 -18.77 -2.04 0.92
C ASP A 102 -18.84 -0.55 0.55
N LEU A 103 -17.74 -0.05 -0.03
CA LEU A 103 -17.61 1.32 -0.48
C LEU A 103 -18.64 1.66 -1.56
N THR A 104 -19.23 2.85 -1.49
CA THR A 104 -20.08 3.41 -2.55
C THR A 104 -19.33 4.37 -3.47
N TYR A 105 -18.11 4.75 -3.10
CA TYR A 105 -17.18 5.57 -3.88
C TYR A 105 -15.75 5.13 -3.55
N PRO A 106 -14.80 5.25 -4.50
CA PRO A 106 -13.44 4.82 -4.25
C PRO A 106 -12.74 5.79 -3.29
N LEU A 107 -11.89 5.27 -2.40
CA LEU A 107 -10.96 6.09 -1.62
C LEU A 107 -9.56 5.99 -2.22
N THR A 108 -8.86 7.12 -2.28
CA THR A 108 -7.52 7.17 -2.87
C THR A 108 -6.53 7.84 -1.97
N SER A 109 -5.31 7.32 -1.95
CA SER A 109 -4.18 7.95 -1.26
C SER A 109 -2.89 7.70 -2.02
N GLN A 110 -1.88 8.51 -1.74
CA GLN A 110 -0.54 8.38 -2.32
C GLN A 110 0.44 8.01 -1.22
N THR A 111 1.47 7.23 -1.56
CA THR A 111 2.50 6.84 -0.61
C THR A 111 3.88 7.00 -1.23
N ILE A 112 4.77 7.68 -0.50
CA ILE A 112 6.17 7.85 -0.86
C ILE A 112 6.99 6.86 -0.05
N LEU A 113 7.81 6.06 -0.72
CA LEU A 113 8.80 5.19 -0.10
C LEU A 113 10.19 5.77 -0.33
N THR A 114 10.97 5.96 0.74
CA THR A 114 12.33 6.49 0.60
C THR A 114 13.27 6.11 1.75
N ASP A 115 14.55 5.95 1.43
CA ASP A 115 15.65 5.88 2.40
C ASP A 115 16.35 7.25 2.61
N GLY A 116 15.80 8.32 2.01
CA GLY A 116 16.38 9.65 1.97
C GLY A 116 17.18 9.96 0.69
N CYS A 117 17.61 8.93 -0.06
CA CYS A 117 18.34 9.06 -1.32
C CYS A 117 17.52 8.56 -2.51
N VAL A 118 16.96 7.36 -2.39
CA VAL A 118 16.14 6.70 -3.41
C VAL A 118 14.66 6.88 -3.07
N PHE A 119 13.84 7.16 -4.08
CA PHE A 119 12.41 7.39 -3.95
C PHE A 119 11.62 6.46 -4.86
N SER A 120 10.47 6.00 -4.38
CA SER A 120 9.43 5.44 -5.23
C SER A 120 8.06 5.92 -4.76
N PHE A 121 7.11 5.95 -5.70
CA PHE A 121 5.81 6.57 -5.52
C PHE A 121 4.71 5.57 -5.80
N LEU A 122 3.71 5.52 -4.93
CA LEU A 122 2.51 4.73 -5.09
C LEU A 122 1.30 5.67 -5.16
N ALA A 123 0.37 5.36 -6.05
CA ALA A 123 -1.00 5.88 -6.01
C ALA A 123 -1.93 4.67 -5.84
N TYR A 124 -2.71 4.65 -4.78
CA TYR A 124 -3.60 3.53 -4.45
C TYR A 124 -5.05 3.97 -4.52
N GLN A 125 -5.90 3.09 -5.03
CA GLN A 125 -7.34 3.25 -5.08
C GLN A 125 -8.03 2.03 -4.44
N LEU A 126 -8.65 2.25 -3.29
CA LEU A 126 -9.48 1.29 -2.59
C LEU A 126 -10.90 1.32 -3.19
N ASN A 127 -11.27 0.24 -3.84
CA ASN A 127 -12.56 0.03 -4.49
C ASN A 127 -13.47 -0.89 -3.67
N THR A 128 -12.90 -1.89 -2.98
CA THR A 128 -13.68 -2.87 -2.20
C THR A 128 -12.97 -3.32 -0.93
N LEU A 129 -13.77 -3.59 0.11
CA LEU A 129 -13.40 -4.27 1.35
C LEU A 129 -14.01 -5.67 1.47
N GLU A 130 -14.82 -6.10 0.50
CA GLU A 130 -15.47 -7.43 0.49
C GLU A 130 -14.49 -8.53 0.02
N LEU A 131 -13.34 -8.62 0.70
CA LEU A 131 -12.26 -9.57 0.39
C LEU A 131 -12.55 -11.02 0.84
N TRP A 132 -13.72 -11.26 1.44
CA TRP A 132 -14.15 -12.58 1.92
C TRP A 132 -14.98 -13.35 0.89
N LYS A 133 -15.49 -12.67 -0.13
CA LYS A 133 -16.24 -13.27 -1.24
C LYS A 133 -15.28 -13.91 -2.24
N ASP A 134 -15.79 -14.87 -3.01
CA ASP A 134 -15.06 -15.37 -4.17
C ASP A 134 -15.08 -14.36 -5.32
N ASP A 135 -14.18 -14.58 -6.29
CA ASP A 135 -14.00 -13.70 -7.46
C ASP A 135 -15.26 -13.63 -8.35
N GLU A 136 -16.16 -14.62 -8.27
CA GLU A 136 -17.42 -14.64 -9.04
C GLU A 136 -18.49 -13.75 -8.39
N ALA A 137 -18.55 -13.72 -7.06
CA ALA A 137 -19.51 -12.93 -6.29
C ALA A 137 -19.08 -11.47 -6.12
N ASN A 138 -17.79 -11.17 -6.20
CA ASN A 138 -17.27 -9.80 -6.22
C ASN A 138 -16.12 -9.67 -7.22
N THR A 139 -16.40 -9.09 -8.39
CA THR A 139 -15.40 -8.88 -9.44
C THR A 139 -14.53 -7.65 -9.21
N MET A 140 -14.76 -6.87 -8.14
CA MET A 140 -14.03 -5.63 -7.90
C MET A 140 -12.62 -5.89 -7.36
N VAL A 141 -11.67 -5.13 -7.88
CA VAL A 141 -10.29 -5.14 -7.40
C VAL A 141 -9.84 -3.77 -6.95
N ASN A 142 -8.95 -3.76 -5.96
CA ASN A 142 -8.21 -2.56 -5.57
C ASN A 142 -7.05 -2.33 -6.54
N LEU A 143 -6.74 -1.07 -6.82
CA LEU A 143 -5.74 -0.69 -7.81
C LEU A 143 -4.56 0.00 -7.14
N CYS A 144 -3.36 -0.28 -7.64
CA CYS A 144 -2.17 0.45 -7.26
C CYS A 144 -1.31 0.72 -8.50
N TRP A 145 -1.00 1.99 -8.73
CA TRP A 145 0.04 2.41 -9.66
C TRP A 145 1.31 2.67 -8.86
N HIS A 146 2.45 2.21 -9.35
CA HIS A 146 3.72 2.44 -8.69
C HIS A 146 4.81 2.85 -9.68
N SER A 147 5.73 3.71 -9.24
CA SER A 147 6.94 4.04 -9.99
C SER A 147 8.01 2.98 -9.79
N LYS A 148 9.06 3.04 -10.61
CA LYS A 148 10.34 2.42 -10.27
C LYS A 148 11.04 3.25 -9.19
N GLU A 149 11.97 2.62 -8.48
CA GLU A 149 12.91 3.31 -7.59
C GLU A 149 13.82 4.24 -8.40
N MET A 150 13.96 5.48 -7.94
CA MET A 150 14.77 6.51 -8.56
C MET A 150 15.57 7.30 -7.52
N PRO A 151 16.90 7.38 -7.66
CA PRO A 151 17.72 8.24 -6.81
C PRO A 151 17.42 9.71 -7.07
N LEU A 152 17.28 10.49 -5.99
CA LEU A 152 17.15 11.94 -6.02
C LEU A 152 18.50 12.64 -6.22
N TYR A 153 19.56 12.07 -5.66
CA TYR A 153 20.94 12.54 -5.78
C TYR A 153 21.92 11.36 -5.76
N HIS A 154 23.18 11.60 -6.13
CA HIS A 154 24.22 10.59 -6.16
C HIS A 154 25.05 10.56 -4.87
N SER A 155 25.55 11.72 -4.45
CA SER A 155 26.39 11.86 -3.25
C SER A 155 26.22 13.23 -2.60
N VAL A 156 26.69 13.36 -1.36
CA VAL A 156 26.87 14.66 -0.69
C VAL A 156 28.34 14.82 -0.39
N GLU A 157 28.98 15.79 -1.04
CA GLU A 157 30.43 16.03 -0.96
C GLU A 157 30.69 17.48 -0.54
N ASN A 158 31.47 17.66 0.53
CA ASN A 158 31.80 18.99 1.07
C ASN A 158 30.56 19.89 1.29
N GLY A 159 29.45 19.30 1.76
CA GLY A 159 28.18 20.00 2.00
C GLY A 159 27.40 20.37 0.74
N LYS A 160 27.80 19.89 -0.45
CA LYS A 160 27.08 20.07 -1.70
C LYS A 160 26.46 18.77 -2.17
N VAL A 161 25.23 18.86 -2.67
CA VAL A 161 24.52 17.72 -3.26
C VAL A 161 24.98 17.53 -4.70
N CYS A 162 25.50 16.35 -5.01
CA CYS A 162 25.84 15.94 -6.37
C CYS A 162 24.59 15.31 -7.01
N VAL A 163 23.95 16.05 -7.91
CA VAL A 163 22.72 15.61 -8.58
C VAL A 163 23.00 14.72 -9.79
N ILE A 164 22.00 13.92 -10.17
CA ILE A 164 22.05 13.08 -11.37
C ILE A 164 21.64 13.94 -12.56
N THR A 165 22.55 14.13 -13.51
CA THR A 165 22.24 14.78 -14.78
C THR A 165 21.42 13.81 -15.62
N ILE A 166 20.18 14.18 -15.95
CA ILE A 166 19.23 13.39 -16.73
C ILE A 166 19.42 13.67 -18.23
#